data_AF-A0A131ZXA3-F1
#
_entry.id   AF-A0A131ZXA3-F1
#
_cell.length_a   1.000
_cell.length_b   1.000
_cell.length_c   1.000
_cell.angle_alpha   90.00
_cell.angle_beta   90.00
_cell.angle_gamma   90.00
#
_symmetry.space_group_name_H-M   'P 1'
#
loop_
_entity.id
_entity.type
_entity.pdbx_description
1 polymer ?
#
loop_
_entity_poly.entity_id
_entity_poly.type
_entity_poly.pdbx_seq_one_letter_code
_entity_poly.pdbx_strand_id
1 'polypeptide(L)'
;MESDSKKHPFDVLKQCHKYHRKLELQGESYNRGYSSLVFVGSHFGGKTSIINRFIDKSDHQKQSNYEETIALDYRFAKSSDKICNIWELGNELLFFDLISFAINHNTVRNSSAILVLDLTRPNELAILAETCLDRLQQHLESITKNDTELQEELQRLTNKRSVWHNSDEIKEANRAKSSSTLLLIPLTIIGTKYDEFQNMDPEVKKQITKYLRCISYTRGGQLFFYSNKSETLTKRINSVLNALAFESLSFDTKDRSKPSVSTNISKPIMIPFGYDNPNRIGLNENNGKELDETKQQFHRMFPQIDPERLYRSTLHNDPRFDSNFAEAELDKILEFKYMLMNSS
;
A
#
# COMPACT_ATOMS: atom_id res chain seq x y z
N MET A 1 -14.19 -32.24 0.80
CA MET A 1 -15.24 -31.57 1.59
C MET A 1 -14.79 -31.58 3.03
N GLU A 2 -14.05 -30.55 3.42
CA GLU A 2 -13.91 -30.17 4.83
C GLU A 2 -14.36 -28.71 4.89
N SER A 3 -15.38 -28.45 5.69
CA SER A 3 -15.99 -27.15 5.86
C SER A 3 -15.02 -26.23 6.60
N ASP A 4 -14.57 -25.17 5.93
CA ASP A 4 -13.83 -24.07 6.55
C ASP A 4 -14.68 -23.40 7.63
N SER A 5 -14.47 -23.82 8.88
CA SER A 5 -14.91 -23.04 10.03
C SER A 5 -14.15 -21.72 10.02
N LYS A 6 -14.85 -20.58 9.90
CA LYS A 6 -14.27 -19.24 10.10
C LYS A 6 -13.56 -19.21 11.45
N LYS A 7 -12.23 -19.33 11.47
CA LYS A 7 -11.43 -19.24 12.69
C LYS A 7 -11.44 -17.78 13.17
N HIS A 8 -11.64 -17.58 14.47
CA HIS A 8 -11.70 -16.26 15.07
C HIS A 8 -10.36 -15.51 14.84
N PRO A 9 -10.35 -14.21 14.51
CA PRO A 9 -9.13 -13.46 14.19
C PRO A 9 -8.04 -13.56 15.27
N PHE A 10 -8.45 -13.60 16.54
CA PHE A 10 -7.54 -13.77 17.67
C PHE A 10 -6.86 -15.15 17.71
N ASP A 11 -7.49 -16.20 17.22
CA ASP A 11 -6.89 -17.54 17.20
C ASP A 11 -5.85 -17.64 16.09
N VAL A 12 -6.09 -16.97 14.97
CA VAL A 12 -5.11 -16.84 13.88
C VAL A 12 -3.91 -16.00 14.36
N LEU A 13 -4.15 -14.88 15.03
CA LEU A 13 -3.09 -14.06 15.64
C LEU A 13 -2.29 -14.84 16.69
N LYS A 14 -2.94 -15.63 17.56
CA LYS A 14 -2.25 -16.51 18.52
C LYS A 14 -1.43 -17.58 17.83
N GLN A 15 -1.94 -18.18 16.75
CA GLN A 15 -1.22 -19.22 16.00
C GLN A 15 0.01 -18.63 15.30
N CYS A 16 -0.14 -17.44 14.70
CA CYS A 16 0.96 -16.66 14.16
C CYS A 16 1.98 -16.30 15.25
N HIS A 17 1.55 -15.78 16.40
CA HIS A 17 2.44 -15.42 17.51
C HIS A 17 3.20 -16.63 18.08
N LYS A 18 2.54 -17.79 18.19
CA LYS A 18 3.17 -19.05 18.58
C LYS A 18 4.20 -19.53 17.55
N TYR A 19 3.94 -19.32 16.27
CA TYR A 19 4.90 -19.61 15.20
C TYR A 19 6.09 -18.63 15.22
N HIS A 20 5.85 -17.33 15.45
CA HIS A 20 6.89 -16.31 15.61
C HIS A 20 7.84 -16.67 16.76
N ARG A 21 7.29 -16.99 17.94
CA ARG A 21 8.09 -17.39 19.11
C ARG A 21 8.91 -18.65 18.88
N LYS A 22 8.43 -19.59 18.06
CA LYS A 22 9.14 -20.82 17.72
C LYS A 22 10.33 -20.55 16.78
N LEU A 23 10.19 -19.61 15.85
CA LEU A 23 11.27 -19.21 14.93
C LEU A 23 12.33 -18.33 15.62
N GLU A 24 11.93 -17.47 16.55
CA GLU A 24 12.85 -16.66 17.37
C GLU A 24 13.83 -17.51 18.19
N LEU A 25 13.38 -18.67 18.67
CA LEU A 25 14.20 -19.63 19.42
C LEU A 25 15.25 -20.36 18.58
N GLN A 26 15.19 -20.29 17.24
CA GLN A 26 16.06 -21.06 16.34
C GLN A 26 17.26 -20.27 15.77
N GLY A 27 17.44 -18.99 16.13
CA GLY A 27 18.72 -18.29 15.96
C GLY A 27 19.24 -18.05 14.54
N GLU A 28 18.49 -18.36 13.47
CA GLU A 28 18.89 -18.08 12.09
C GLU A 28 18.55 -16.63 11.70
N SER A 29 19.53 -15.76 11.88
CA SER A 29 19.54 -14.41 11.34
C SER A 29 19.53 -14.49 9.80
N TYR A 30 18.52 -13.88 9.17
CA TYR A 30 18.26 -13.86 7.72
C TYR A 30 17.64 -15.11 7.05
N ASN A 31 16.56 -15.66 7.62
CA ASN A 31 15.50 -16.30 6.82
C ASN A 31 14.20 -16.42 7.62
N ARG A 32 13.65 -15.27 8.02
CA ARG A 32 12.33 -15.25 8.64
C ARG A 32 11.34 -15.81 7.62
N GLY A 33 10.83 -17.02 7.86
CA GLY A 33 9.82 -17.69 7.03
C GLY A 33 8.48 -16.95 6.98
N TYR A 34 8.47 -15.63 7.24
CA TYR A 34 7.31 -14.78 7.16
C TYR A 34 7.59 -13.41 6.54
N SER A 35 6.62 -12.89 5.79
CA SER A 35 6.57 -11.54 5.23
C SER A 35 5.27 -10.84 5.60
N SER A 36 5.18 -9.53 5.39
CA SER A 36 3.94 -8.77 5.56
C SER A 36 3.66 -7.86 4.35
N LEU A 37 2.48 -8.00 3.76
CA LEU A 37 1.93 -7.06 2.78
C LEU A 37 0.90 -6.17 3.48
N VAL A 38 1.09 -4.85 3.39
CA VAL A 38 0.22 -3.87 4.05
C VAL A 38 -0.48 -3.04 2.98
N PHE A 39 -1.77 -3.30 2.79
CA PHE A 39 -2.62 -2.64 1.79
C PHE A 39 -3.27 -1.39 2.37
N VAL A 40 -3.09 -0.28 1.65
CA VAL A 40 -3.67 1.04 1.92
C VAL A 40 -4.11 1.67 0.60
N GLY A 41 -5.01 2.65 0.61
CA GLY A 41 -5.38 3.45 -0.55
C GLY A 41 -6.87 3.75 -0.68
N SER A 42 -7.44 3.65 -1.87
CA SER A 42 -8.79 4.19 -2.13
C SER A 42 -9.86 3.34 -1.46
N HIS A 43 -10.80 4.01 -0.80
CA HIS A 43 -12.04 3.41 -0.35
C HIS A 43 -12.82 2.86 -1.56
N PHE A 44 -13.26 1.60 -1.52
CA PHE A 44 -13.78 0.86 -2.68
C PHE A 44 -12.85 0.83 -3.92
N GLY A 45 -11.53 0.98 -3.73
CA GLY A 45 -10.53 0.90 -4.81
C GLY A 45 -10.20 -0.53 -5.26
N GLY A 46 -10.82 -1.57 -4.68
CA GLY A 46 -10.57 -2.97 -5.05
C GLY A 46 -9.42 -3.65 -4.32
N LYS A 47 -8.97 -3.12 -3.16
CA LYS A 47 -7.98 -3.75 -2.27
C LYS A 47 -8.36 -5.19 -1.91
N THR A 48 -9.55 -5.36 -1.34
CA THR A 48 -10.11 -6.66 -0.95
C THR A 48 -10.15 -7.64 -2.13
N SER A 49 -10.52 -7.16 -3.31
CA SER A 49 -10.54 -7.95 -4.55
C SER A 49 -9.15 -8.43 -4.96
N ILE A 50 -8.13 -7.56 -4.89
CA ILE A 50 -6.73 -7.92 -5.17
C ILE A 50 -6.25 -8.98 -4.16
N ILE A 51 -6.51 -8.77 -2.87
CA ILE A 51 -6.13 -9.70 -1.80
C ILE A 51 -6.76 -11.08 -2.01
N ASN A 52 -8.05 -11.13 -2.31
CA ASN A 52 -8.75 -12.39 -2.54
C ASN A 52 -8.24 -13.10 -3.79
N ARG A 53 -7.97 -12.36 -4.88
CA ARG A 53 -7.34 -12.93 -6.09
C ARG A 53 -5.93 -13.46 -5.85
N PHE A 54 -5.23 -12.93 -4.85
CA PHE A 54 -3.90 -13.36 -4.47
C PHE A 54 -3.94 -14.63 -3.60
N ILE A 55 -4.84 -14.69 -2.62
CA ILE A 55 -5.03 -15.84 -1.73
C ILE A 55 -5.72 -17.00 -2.47
N ASP A 56 -6.90 -16.74 -3.03
CA ASP A 56 -7.79 -17.73 -3.64
C ASP A 56 -7.71 -17.65 -5.16
N LYS A 57 -6.72 -18.37 -5.72
CA LYS A 57 -6.45 -18.39 -7.16
C LYS A 57 -7.58 -19.01 -8.01
N SER A 58 -8.56 -19.69 -7.40
CA SER A 58 -9.58 -20.49 -8.10
C SER A 58 -11.02 -19.99 -8.01
N ASP A 59 -11.35 -19.03 -7.13
CA ASP A 59 -12.75 -18.74 -6.81
C ASP A 59 -13.23 -17.39 -7.38
N HIS A 60 -13.63 -17.39 -8.66
CA HIS A 60 -14.17 -16.20 -9.33
C HIS A 60 -15.57 -15.81 -8.83
N GLN A 61 -16.29 -16.70 -8.15
CA GLN A 61 -17.74 -16.60 -7.95
C GLN A 61 -18.17 -15.99 -6.60
N LYS A 62 -17.27 -15.82 -5.63
CA LYS A 62 -17.58 -15.17 -4.33
C LYS A 62 -17.39 -13.65 -4.33
N GLN A 63 -17.25 -13.02 -5.51
CA GLN A 63 -16.98 -11.58 -5.60
C GLN A 63 -18.17 -10.66 -5.24
N SER A 64 -19.38 -11.20 -5.10
CA SER A 64 -20.59 -10.39 -4.92
C SER A 64 -20.96 -10.03 -3.47
N ASN A 65 -20.33 -10.66 -2.47
CA ASN A 65 -20.66 -10.46 -1.05
C ASN A 65 -19.41 -10.02 -0.27
N TYR A 66 -18.81 -8.89 -0.65
CA TYR A 66 -17.75 -8.29 0.13
C TYR A 66 -18.32 -7.31 1.15
N GLU A 67 -18.08 -7.60 2.42
CA GLU A 67 -18.28 -6.65 3.49
C GLU A 67 -17.19 -5.58 3.39
N GLU A 68 -17.57 -4.34 3.66
CA GLU A 68 -16.66 -3.21 3.68
C GLU A 68 -15.63 -3.37 4.81
N THR A 69 -14.35 -3.21 4.49
CA THR A 69 -13.29 -3.14 5.51
C THR A 69 -13.41 -1.80 6.24
N ILE A 70 -13.76 -1.82 7.53
CA ILE A 70 -13.98 -0.60 8.32
C ILE A 70 -12.66 -0.02 8.87
N ALA A 71 -11.80 -0.89 9.41
CA ALA A 71 -10.58 -0.50 10.13
C ALA A 71 -9.41 -1.36 9.64
N LEU A 72 -8.73 -2.12 10.50
CA LEU A 72 -7.64 -3.00 10.09
C LEU A 72 -8.11 -4.46 10.03
N ASP A 73 -8.12 -5.06 8.85
CA ASP A 73 -8.37 -6.48 8.64
C ASP A 73 -7.05 -7.26 8.47
N TYR A 74 -7.04 -8.51 8.94
CA TYR A 74 -5.88 -9.39 8.91
C TYR A 74 -6.21 -10.71 8.23
N ARG A 75 -5.40 -11.08 7.23
CA ARG A 75 -5.42 -12.37 6.54
C ARG A 75 -4.00 -12.92 6.42
N PHE A 76 -3.87 -14.16 6.00
CA PHE A 76 -2.57 -14.72 5.66
C PHE A 76 -2.64 -15.62 4.44
N ALA A 77 -1.54 -15.68 3.70
CA ALA A 77 -1.32 -16.64 2.62
C ALA A 77 -0.15 -17.55 3.00
N LYS A 78 -0.21 -18.82 2.61
CA LYS A 78 0.87 -19.78 2.83
C LYS A 78 1.36 -20.34 1.50
N SER A 79 2.68 -20.38 1.33
CA SER A 79 3.34 -21.04 0.20
C SER A 79 4.47 -21.92 0.72
N SER A 80 4.31 -23.23 0.63
CA SER A 80 5.20 -24.22 1.25
C SER A 80 5.45 -23.92 2.73
N ASP A 81 6.67 -23.57 3.14
CA ASP A 81 7.04 -23.26 4.52
C ASP A 81 7.06 -21.75 4.85
N LYS A 82 6.63 -20.90 3.90
CA LYS A 82 6.60 -19.45 4.06
C LYS A 82 5.18 -18.95 4.32
N ILE A 83 5.04 -18.01 5.25
CA ILE A 83 3.78 -17.36 5.63
C ILE A 83 3.83 -15.89 5.20
N CYS A 84 2.81 -15.40 4.53
CA CYS A 84 2.65 -13.98 4.23
C CYS A 84 1.48 -13.43 5.02
N ASN A 85 1.75 -12.54 5.97
CA ASN A 85 0.74 -11.75 6.65
C ASN A 85 0.20 -10.69 5.69
N ILE A 86 -1.11 -10.53 5.61
CA ILE A 86 -1.76 -9.54 4.76
C ILE A 86 -2.62 -8.67 5.66
N TRP A 87 -2.30 -7.39 5.68
CA TRP A 87 -3.02 -6.37 6.43
C TRP A 87 -3.75 -5.48 5.45
N GLU A 88 -5.05 -5.31 5.62
CA GLU A 88 -5.87 -4.40 4.81
C GLU A 88 -6.38 -3.28 5.71
N LEU A 89 -6.00 -2.04 5.40
CA LEU A 89 -6.56 -0.88 6.07
C LEU A 89 -7.76 -0.36 5.26
N GLY A 90 -8.90 -0.30 5.91
CA GLY A 90 -10.08 0.44 5.46
C GLY A 90 -10.07 1.86 6.00
N ASN A 91 -10.71 2.77 5.26
CA ASN A 91 -10.87 4.18 5.65
C ASN A 91 -9.56 4.82 6.13
N GLU A 92 -8.56 4.77 5.26
CA GLU A 92 -7.15 4.95 5.57
C GLU A 92 -6.81 6.32 6.16
N LEU A 93 -7.59 7.35 5.84
CA LEU A 93 -7.36 8.70 6.38
C LEU A 93 -7.77 8.81 7.87
N LEU A 94 -8.69 7.96 8.34
CA LEU A 94 -9.17 7.96 9.72
C LEU A 94 -8.37 7.00 10.61
N PHE A 95 -8.04 5.82 10.08
CA PHE A 95 -7.47 4.72 10.86
C PHE A 95 -6.00 4.47 10.58
N PHE A 96 -5.28 5.43 10.00
CA PHE A 96 -3.88 5.26 9.62
C PHE A 96 -2.99 4.78 10.77
N ASP A 97 -3.26 5.21 12.01
CA ASP A 97 -2.49 4.82 13.19
C ASP A 97 -2.50 3.31 13.46
N LEU A 98 -3.49 2.58 12.94
CA LEU A 98 -3.55 1.12 13.03
C LEU A 98 -2.44 0.43 12.22
N ILE A 99 -1.74 1.13 11.32
CA ILE A 99 -0.57 0.57 10.63
C ILE A 99 0.53 0.16 11.62
N SER A 100 0.59 0.77 12.80
CA SER A 100 1.52 0.38 13.87
C SER A 100 1.41 -1.09 14.30
N PHE A 101 0.24 -1.72 14.13
CA PHE A 101 0.08 -3.16 14.39
C PHE A 101 0.73 -4.03 13.29
N ALA A 102 0.68 -3.57 12.05
CA ALA A 102 1.22 -4.29 10.89
C ALA A 102 2.73 -4.05 10.70
N ILE A 103 3.17 -2.80 10.83
CA ILE A 103 4.54 -2.34 10.65
C ILE A 103 5.04 -1.82 12.00
N ASN A 104 5.88 -2.60 12.66
CA ASN A 104 6.53 -2.24 13.92
C ASN A 104 8.01 -2.63 13.86
N HIS A 105 8.75 -2.35 14.93
CA HIS A 105 10.19 -2.64 15.02
C HIS A 105 10.54 -4.10 14.68
N ASN A 106 9.68 -5.04 15.03
CA ASN A 106 9.89 -6.46 14.74
C ASN A 106 9.55 -6.82 13.29
N THR A 107 8.50 -6.25 12.70
CA THR A 107 7.99 -6.65 11.37
C THR A 107 8.53 -5.83 10.21
N VAL A 108 9.06 -4.63 10.45
CA VAL A 108 9.45 -3.65 9.42
C VAL A 108 10.43 -4.21 8.39
N ARG A 109 11.38 -5.06 8.81
CA ARG A 109 12.37 -5.71 7.92
C ARG A 109 11.74 -6.57 6.83
N ASN A 110 10.55 -7.12 7.08
CA ASN A 110 9.86 -8.02 6.17
C ASN A 110 8.53 -7.44 5.67
N SER A 111 8.33 -6.14 5.84
CA SER A 111 7.08 -5.46 5.46
C SER A 111 7.22 -4.82 4.09
N SER A 112 6.15 -4.88 3.29
CA SER A 112 6.03 -4.14 2.03
C SER A 112 4.68 -3.41 2.01
N ALA A 113 4.70 -2.14 1.62
CA ALA A 113 3.50 -1.32 1.49
C ALA A 113 2.93 -1.42 0.08
N ILE A 114 1.62 -1.63 0.00
CA ILE A 114 0.85 -1.70 -1.25
C ILE A 114 -0.17 -0.56 -1.24
N LEU A 115 0.06 0.47 -2.05
CA LEU A 115 -0.84 1.62 -2.20
C LEU A 115 -1.77 1.39 -3.40
N VAL A 116 -3.06 1.20 -3.16
CA VAL A 116 -4.07 0.89 -4.19
C VAL A 116 -4.89 2.14 -4.50
N LEU A 117 -4.79 2.67 -5.71
CA LEU A 117 -5.45 3.93 -6.10
C LEU A 117 -6.50 3.66 -7.17
N ASP A 118 -7.64 4.32 -7.07
CA ASP A 118 -8.70 4.29 -8.08
C ASP A 118 -8.38 5.28 -9.21
N LEU A 119 -8.04 4.78 -10.41
CA LEU A 119 -7.66 5.62 -11.54
C LEU A 119 -8.82 6.44 -12.10
N THR A 120 -10.08 6.08 -11.79
CA THR A 120 -11.26 6.80 -12.31
C THR A 120 -11.65 8.00 -11.45
N ARG A 121 -10.99 8.20 -10.30
CA ARG A 121 -11.22 9.32 -9.37
C ARG A 121 -9.97 10.18 -9.16
N PRO A 122 -9.49 10.88 -10.21
CA PRO A 122 -8.28 11.70 -10.11
C PRO A 122 -8.40 12.85 -9.09
N ASN A 123 -9.61 13.31 -8.78
CA ASN A 123 -9.88 14.34 -7.77
C ASN A 123 -9.64 13.89 -6.32
N GLU A 124 -9.58 12.59 -6.04
CA GLU A 124 -9.25 12.07 -4.70
C GLU A 124 -7.83 11.47 -4.65
N LEU A 125 -7.28 11.17 -5.83
CA LEU A 125 -6.09 10.35 -5.99
C LEU A 125 -4.83 10.99 -5.40
N ALA A 126 -4.58 12.27 -5.66
CA ALA A 126 -3.34 12.92 -5.25
C ALA A 126 -3.30 13.13 -3.73
N ILE A 127 -4.37 13.69 -3.15
CA ILE A 127 -4.43 13.95 -1.70
C ILE A 127 -4.32 12.65 -0.89
N LEU A 128 -4.97 11.58 -1.35
CA LEU A 128 -4.91 10.27 -0.72
C LEU A 128 -3.50 9.68 -0.80
N ALA A 129 -2.92 9.64 -2.00
CA ALA A 129 -1.59 9.08 -2.21
C ALA A 129 -0.54 9.81 -1.36
N GLU A 130 -0.52 11.13 -1.40
CA GLU A 130 0.43 11.95 -0.65
C GLU A 130 0.26 11.78 0.86
N THR A 131 -0.97 11.87 1.36
CA THR A 131 -1.24 11.73 2.80
C THR A 131 -0.83 10.35 3.32
N CYS A 132 -1.18 9.27 2.60
CA CYS A 132 -0.77 7.93 2.99
C CYS A 132 0.75 7.76 2.96
N LEU A 133 1.43 8.28 1.95
CA LEU A 133 2.88 8.15 1.82
C LEU A 133 3.65 8.98 2.85
N ASP A 134 3.17 10.20 3.16
CA ASP A 134 3.77 11.06 4.18
C ASP A 134 3.58 10.48 5.59
N ARG A 135 2.36 10.03 5.93
CA ARG A 135 2.12 9.37 7.23
C ARG A 135 2.90 8.06 7.34
N LEU A 136 3.04 7.28 6.26
CA LEU A 136 3.86 6.07 6.25
C LEU A 136 5.34 6.39 6.49
N GLN A 137 5.87 7.43 5.82
CA GLN A 137 7.25 7.88 6.01
C GLN A 137 7.50 8.29 7.46
N GLN A 138 6.62 9.11 8.05
CA GLN A 138 6.72 9.53 9.44
C GLN A 138 6.69 8.35 10.41
N HIS A 139 5.81 7.36 10.15
CA HIS A 139 5.74 6.14 10.95
C HIS A 139 7.04 5.34 10.89
N LEU A 140 7.61 5.14 9.70
CA LEU A 140 8.88 4.43 9.53
C LEU A 140 10.03 5.16 10.23
N GLU A 141 10.11 6.48 10.08
CA GLU A 141 11.10 7.30 10.77
C GLU A 141 10.99 7.17 12.29
N SER A 142 9.76 7.14 12.83
CA SER A 142 9.53 6.96 14.27
C SER A 142 10.03 5.60 14.78
N ILE A 143 9.89 4.53 13.99
CA ILE A 143 10.35 3.18 14.34
C ILE A 143 11.87 3.09 14.31
N THR A 144 12.53 3.74 13.34
CA THR A 144 13.97 3.60 13.11
C THR A 144 14.81 4.61 13.88
N LYS A 145 14.22 5.70 14.40
CA LYS A 145 14.94 6.82 15.04
C LYS A 145 15.92 6.40 16.14
N ASN A 146 15.61 5.35 16.88
CA ASN A 146 16.41 4.88 18.02
C ASN A 146 17.27 3.65 17.71
N ASP A 147 17.23 3.12 16.49
CA ASP A 147 17.93 1.91 16.08
C ASP A 147 18.72 2.16 14.80
N THR A 148 19.97 2.63 14.99
CA THR A 148 20.88 2.97 13.89
C THR A 148 21.19 1.75 13.01
N GLU A 149 21.32 0.56 13.60
CA GLU A 149 21.62 -0.67 12.85
C GLU A 149 20.46 -1.01 11.91
N LEU A 150 19.23 -1.00 12.42
CA LEU A 150 18.02 -1.17 11.61
C LEU A 150 17.92 -0.10 10.51
N GLN A 151 18.21 1.16 10.85
CA GLN A 151 18.13 2.26 9.90
C GLN A 151 19.13 2.07 8.75
N GLU A 152 20.39 1.75 9.04
CA GLU A 152 21.42 1.49 8.03
C GLU A 152 21.09 0.28 7.17
N GLU A 153 20.57 -0.79 7.78
CA GLU A 153 20.12 -2.00 7.10
C GLU A 153 19.00 -1.71 6.09
N LEU A 154 17.95 -1.01 6.53
CA LEU A 154 16.82 -0.63 5.66
C LEU A 154 17.26 0.36 4.57
N GLN A 155 18.17 1.29 4.89
CA GLN A 155 18.74 2.20 3.89
C GLN A 155 19.52 1.44 2.82
N ARG A 156 20.31 0.43 3.23
CA ARG A 156 21.04 -0.43 2.29
C ARG A 156 20.09 -1.20 1.37
N LEU A 157 19.01 -1.77 1.91
CA LEU A 157 17.98 -2.45 1.11
C LEU A 157 17.26 -1.49 0.15
N THR A 158 16.95 -0.27 0.62
CA THR A 158 16.35 0.78 -0.19
C THR A 158 17.26 1.17 -1.35
N ASN A 159 18.55 1.38 -1.10
CA ASN A 159 19.52 1.70 -2.15
C ASN A 159 19.65 0.57 -3.18
N LYS A 160 19.68 -0.70 -2.74
CA LYS A 160 19.66 -1.85 -3.66
C LYS A 160 18.39 -1.85 -4.52
N ARG A 161 17.22 -1.60 -3.91
CA ARG A 161 15.92 -1.57 -4.60
C ARG A 161 15.84 -0.47 -5.65
N SER A 162 16.36 0.72 -5.35
CA SER A 162 16.35 1.89 -6.24
C SER A 162 17.24 1.75 -7.48
N VAL A 163 18.06 0.70 -7.57
CA VAL A 163 18.91 0.42 -8.73
C VAL A 163 18.20 -0.52 -9.71
N TRP A 164 18.13 -0.11 -10.98
CA TRP A 164 17.71 -0.95 -12.09
C TRP A 164 18.82 -1.93 -12.52
N HIS A 165 18.44 -3.06 -13.13
CA HIS A 165 19.41 -3.97 -13.73
C HIS A 165 20.34 -3.25 -14.72
N ASN A 166 21.66 -3.40 -14.50
CA ASN A 166 22.73 -3.02 -15.42
C ASN A 166 22.80 -1.53 -15.82
N SER A 167 22.90 -0.64 -14.84
CA SER A 167 23.25 0.76 -15.12
C SER A 167 24.41 1.22 -14.25
N ASP A 168 25.62 1.12 -14.79
CA ASP A 168 26.80 1.77 -14.22
C ASP A 168 26.65 3.31 -14.17
N GLU A 169 25.78 3.89 -15.01
CA GLU A 169 25.44 5.32 -15.03
C GLU A 169 24.66 5.82 -13.80
N ILE A 170 23.97 4.93 -13.06
CA ILE A 170 23.07 5.32 -11.95
C ILE A 170 23.81 5.40 -10.60
N LYS A 171 25.08 4.97 -10.55
CA LYS A 171 25.88 4.90 -9.30
C LYS A 171 26.21 6.28 -8.71
N GLU A 172 26.30 7.32 -9.53
CA GLU A 172 26.69 8.68 -9.08
C GLU A 172 25.50 9.63 -8.93
N ALA A 173 24.50 9.58 -9.82
CA ALA A 173 23.31 10.45 -9.74
C ALA A 173 22.38 10.12 -8.55
N ASN A 174 22.28 8.84 -8.16
CA ASN A 174 21.43 8.40 -7.04
C ASN A 174 22.09 8.55 -5.66
N ARG A 175 23.38 8.89 -5.56
CA ARG A 175 24.08 9.05 -4.26
C ARG A 175 23.77 10.38 -3.57
N ALA A 176 23.33 11.40 -4.31
CA ALA A 176 23.29 12.78 -3.81
C ALA A 176 21.89 13.44 -3.77
N LYS A 177 20.86 12.87 -4.40
CA LYS A 177 19.49 13.42 -4.35
C LYS A 177 18.65 12.68 -3.28
N SER A 178 18.79 13.18 -2.05
CA SER A 178 17.95 12.98 -0.86
C SER A 178 17.54 11.54 -0.49
N SER A 179 18.33 10.90 0.38
CA SER A 179 17.88 9.73 1.17
C SER A 179 16.57 9.98 1.95
N SER A 180 16.13 11.23 2.13
CA SER A 180 14.97 11.58 2.95
C SER A 180 13.61 11.33 2.31
N THR A 181 13.50 11.20 0.98
CA THR A 181 12.18 11.02 0.33
C THR A 181 11.85 9.56 0.01
N LEU A 182 12.85 8.68 0.00
CA LEU A 182 12.68 7.26 -0.30
C LEU A 182 12.07 6.55 0.91
N LEU A 183 11.09 5.68 0.65
CA LEU A 183 10.53 4.83 1.70
C LEU A 183 11.51 3.71 2.08
N LEU A 184 11.70 3.52 3.38
CA LEU A 184 12.61 2.50 3.93
C LEU A 184 12.14 1.05 3.68
N ILE A 185 10.87 0.86 3.34
CA ILE A 185 10.29 -0.44 2.95
C ILE A 185 9.85 -0.44 1.48
N PRO A 186 9.71 -1.61 0.83
CA PRO A 186 9.24 -1.69 -0.54
C PRO A 186 7.83 -1.11 -0.71
N LEU A 187 7.68 -0.19 -1.67
CA LEU A 187 6.38 0.41 -2.04
C LEU A 187 5.94 -0.09 -3.41
N THR A 188 4.72 -0.63 -3.49
CA THR A 188 4.05 -0.94 -4.75
C THR A 188 2.80 -0.09 -4.88
N ILE A 189 2.75 0.78 -5.87
CA ILE A 189 1.55 1.55 -6.23
C ILE A 189 0.78 0.76 -7.29
N ILE A 190 -0.51 0.51 -7.03
CA ILE A 190 -1.41 -0.19 -7.94
C ILE A 190 -2.54 0.75 -8.34
N GLY A 191 -2.55 1.18 -9.61
CA GLY A 191 -3.68 1.91 -10.19
C GLY A 191 -4.76 0.93 -10.66
N THR A 192 -5.94 0.98 -10.06
CA THR A 192 -7.05 0.04 -10.31
C THR A 192 -8.07 0.59 -11.31
N LYS A 193 -9.06 -0.23 -11.67
CA LYS A 193 -10.09 0.08 -12.68
C LYS A 193 -9.50 0.50 -14.04
N TYR A 194 -8.39 -0.13 -14.43
CA TYR A 194 -7.74 0.15 -15.71
C TYR A 194 -8.68 -0.02 -16.91
N ASP A 195 -9.64 -0.93 -16.81
CA ASP A 195 -10.65 -1.19 -17.84
C ASP A 195 -11.57 0.00 -18.14
N GLU A 196 -11.82 0.86 -17.15
CA GLU A 196 -12.53 2.12 -17.31
C GLU A 196 -11.55 3.24 -17.68
N PHE A 197 -10.41 3.31 -16.99
CA PHE A 197 -9.37 4.30 -17.23
C PHE A 197 -8.87 4.31 -18.69
N GLN A 198 -8.72 3.15 -19.33
CA GLN A 198 -8.25 3.06 -20.72
C GLN A 198 -9.14 3.83 -21.72
N ASN A 199 -10.42 4.01 -21.39
CA ASN A 199 -11.42 4.71 -22.21
C ASN A 199 -11.49 6.22 -21.93
N MET A 200 -10.77 6.72 -20.92
CA MET A 200 -10.70 8.15 -20.62
C MET A 200 -9.91 8.92 -21.69
N ASP A 201 -10.07 10.25 -21.67
CA ASP A 201 -9.37 11.15 -22.59
C ASP A 201 -7.85 10.96 -22.53
N PRO A 202 -7.15 10.95 -23.69
CA PRO A 202 -5.70 10.77 -23.73
C PRO A 202 -4.91 11.75 -22.87
N GLU A 203 -5.36 13.01 -22.78
CA GLU A 203 -4.70 14.02 -21.94
C GLU A 203 -4.88 13.72 -20.44
N VAL A 204 -6.08 13.30 -20.02
CA VAL A 204 -6.35 12.85 -18.64
C VAL A 204 -5.46 11.65 -18.29
N LYS A 205 -5.40 10.65 -19.17
CA LYS A 205 -4.54 9.47 -18.97
C LYS A 205 -3.07 9.85 -18.86
N LYS A 206 -2.60 10.78 -19.69
CA LYS A 206 -1.22 11.27 -19.69
C LYS A 206 -0.89 11.96 -18.36
N GLN A 207 -1.75 12.84 -17.87
CA GLN A 207 -1.52 13.57 -16.62
C GLN A 207 -1.53 12.64 -15.40
N ILE A 208 -2.52 11.73 -15.30
CA ILE A 208 -2.58 10.72 -14.21
C ILE A 208 -1.35 9.82 -14.25
N THR A 209 -0.98 9.31 -15.42
CA THR A 209 0.19 8.44 -15.57
C THR A 209 1.48 9.18 -15.21
N LYS A 210 1.67 10.41 -15.68
CA LYS A 210 2.86 11.22 -15.37
C LYS A 210 2.98 11.48 -13.87
N TYR A 211 1.88 11.86 -13.22
CA TYR A 211 1.82 12.11 -11.78
C TYR A 211 2.17 10.87 -10.96
N LEU A 212 1.53 9.72 -11.24
CA LEU A 212 1.81 8.46 -10.54
C LEU A 212 3.24 7.95 -10.74
N ARG A 213 3.79 8.11 -11.96
CA ARG A 213 5.20 7.80 -12.24
C ARG A 213 6.15 8.67 -11.43
N CYS A 214 5.85 9.97 -11.33
CA CYS A 214 6.62 10.90 -10.53
C CYS A 214 6.62 10.51 -9.05
N ILE A 215 5.45 10.22 -8.45
CA ILE A 215 5.37 9.76 -7.05
C ILE A 215 6.13 8.45 -6.85
N SER A 216 5.93 7.46 -7.73
CA SER A 216 6.60 6.16 -7.63
C SER A 216 8.12 6.33 -7.66
N TYR A 217 8.62 7.18 -8.55
CA TYR A 217 10.04 7.50 -8.62
C TYR A 217 10.54 8.17 -7.34
N THR A 218 9.89 9.24 -6.88
CA THR A 218 10.32 10.00 -5.69
C THR A 218 10.36 9.17 -4.41
N ARG A 219 9.47 8.18 -4.28
CA ARG A 219 9.40 7.29 -3.11
C ARG A 219 10.22 6.00 -3.27
N GLY A 220 10.88 5.78 -4.40
CA GLY A 220 11.63 4.54 -4.67
C GLY A 220 10.73 3.30 -4.77
N GLY A 221 9.52 3.49 -5.27
CA GLY A 221 8.50 2.46 -5.46
C GLY A 221 8.45 1.91 -6.89
N GLN A 222 7.53 0.96 -7.08
CA GLN A 222 7.13 0.43 -8.38
C GLN A 222 5.65 0.74 -8.65
N LEU A 223 5.24 0.83 -9.92
CA LEU A 223 3.89 1.22 -10.34
C LEU A 223 3.31 0.20 -11.31
N PHE A 224 2.07 -0.25 -11.05
CA PHE A 224 1.34 -1.16 -11.93
C PHE A 224 -0.10 -0.72 -12.13
N PHE A 225 -0.61 -0.81 -13.36
CA PHE A 225 -2.04 -0.66 -13.63
C PHE A 225 -2.74 -2.03 -13.66
N TYR A 226 -3.89 -2.10 -13.02
CA TYR A 226 -4.64 -3.31 -12.71
C TYR A 226 -6.12 -3.15 -13.04
N SER A 227 -6.73 -4.24 -13.49
CA SER A 227 -8.17 -4.40 -13.57
C SER A 227 -8.55 -5.81 -13.18
N ASN A 228 -9.56 -5.94 -12.31
CA ASN A 228 -10.14 -7.24 -11.95
C ASN A 228 -10.88 -7.90 -13.13
N LYS A 229 -11.16 -7.16 -14.21
CA LYS A 229 -11.74 -7.72 -15.46
C LYS A 229 -10.69 -8.34 -16.38
N SER A 230 -9.39 -8.16 -16.10
CA SER A 230 -8.30 -8.69 -16.92
C SER A 230 -7.50 -9.76 -16.17
N GLU A 231 -7.64 -11.02 -16.62
CA GLU A 231 -6.91 -12.15 -16.06
C GLU A 231 -5.39 -12.01 -16.26
N THR A 232 -4.97 -11.44 -17.40
CA THR A 232 -3.54 -11.17 -17.67
C THR A 232 -2.95 -10.18 -16.67
N LEU A 233 -3.68 -9.11 -16.33
CA LEU A 233 -3.23 -8.13 -15.32
C LEU A 233 -3.26 -8.73 -13.92
N THR A 234 -4.26 -9.56 -13.61
CA THR A 234 -4.36 -10.28 -12.34
C THR A 234 -3.16 -11.20 -12.12
N LYS A 235 -2.78 -11.99 -13.13
CA LYS A 235 -1.58 -12.84 -13.06
C LYS A 235 -0.30 -12.04 -12.83
N ARG A 236 -0.18 -10.86 -13.46
CA ARG A 236 0.98 -9.98 -13.29
C ARG A 236 1.05 -9.39 -11.88
N ILE A 237 -0.05 -8.85 -11.35
CA ILE A 237 -0.09 -8.34 -9.97
C ILE A 237 0.18 -9.48 -8.98
N ASN A 238 -0.44 -10.64 -9.16
CA ASN A 238 -0.17 -11.80 -8.31
C ASN A 238 1.30 -12.23 -8.36
N SER A 239 1.95 -12.16 -9.52
CA SER A 239 3.40 -12.42 -9.62
C SER A 239 4.22 -11.43 -8.79
N VAL A 240 3.88 -10.13 -8.85
CA VAL A 240 4.55 -9.08 -8.07
C VAL A 240 4.32 -9.29 -6.57
N LEU A 241 3.08 -9.57 -6.15
CA LEU A 241 2.77 -9.85 -4.75
C LEU A 241 3.43 -11.13 -4.25
N ASN A 242 3.51 -12.18 -5.08
CA ASN A 242 4.24 -13.41 -4.72
C ASN A 242 5.72 -13.15 -4.50
N ALA A 243 6.35 -12.30 -5.33
CA ALA A 243 7.75 -11.93 -5.14
C ALA A 243 7.94 -11.20 -3.80
N LEU A 244 7.10 -10.22 -3.49
CA LEU A 244 7.16 -9.51 -2.20
C LEU A 244 6.82 -10.40 -0.99
N ALA A 245 5.93 -11.38 -1.18
CA ALA A 245 5.44 -12.25 -0.13
C ALA A 245 6.39 -13.42 0.18
N PHE A 246 7.00 -14.02 -0.83
CA PHE A 246 7.64 -15.33 -0.70
C PHE A 246 9.07 -15.38 -1.23
N GLU A 247 9.54 -14.37 -1.96
CA GLU A 247 10.95 -14.28 -2.35
C GLU A 247 11.77 -13.52 -1.30
N SER A 248 13.09 -13.66 -1.37
CA SER A 248 13.97 -12.91 -0.48
C SER A 248 13.95 -11.43 -0.89
N LEU A 249 13.61 -10.54 0.04
CA LEU A 249 13.70 -9.08 -0.13
C LEU A 249 15.17 -8.59 -0.10
N SER A 250 16.12 -9.41 -0.57
CA SER A 250 17.54 -9.05 -0.67
C SER A 250 17.79 -7.96 -1.71
N PHE A 251 16.90 -7.90 -2.71
CA PHE A 251 16.97 -6.96 -3.82
C PHE A 251 18.30 -7.05 -4.58
N ASP A 252 18.99 -8.19 -4.54
CA ASP A 252 20.27 -8.37 -5.22
C ASP A 252 20.07 -8.47 -6.74
N THR A 253 20.88 -7.71 -7.48
CA THR A 253 20.76 -7.59 -8.94
C THR A 253 21.05 -8.90 -9.68
N LYS A 254 21.73 -9.84 -9.03
CA LYS A 254 22.04 -11.18 -9.56
C LYS A 254 20.85 -12.14 -9.47
N ASP A 255 19.98 -11.94 -8.48
CA ASP A 255 18.86 -12.84 -8.18
C ASP A 255 17.56 -12.36 -8.83
N ARG A 256 17.48 -11.09 -9.25
CA ARG A 256 16.30 -10.53 -9.88
C ARG A 256 16.18 -10.97 -11.35
N SER A 257 15.01 -11.49 -11.71
CA SER A 257 14.65 -11.71 -13.11
C SER A 257 14.41 -10.38 -13.83
N LYS A 258 14.67 -10.33 -15.14
CA LYS A 258 14.39 -9.12 -15.95
C LYS A 258 12.88 -8.87 -15.96
N PRO A 259 12.38 -7.80 -15.30
CA PRO A 259 10.94 -7.60 -15.19
C PRO A 259 10.33 -7.16 -16.52
N SER A 260 9.06 -7.46 -16.74
CA SER A 260 8.30 -6.89 -17.84
C SER A 260 8.06 -5.40 -17.58
N VAL A 261 8.34 -4.57 -18.58
CA VAL A 261 8.20 -3.12 -18.49
C VAL A 261 7.22 -2.61 -19.55
N SER A 262 6.34 -1.71 -19.14
CA SER A 262 5.46 -0.99 -20.05
C SER A 262 5.26 0.45 -19.57
N THR A 263 5.70 1.41 -20.39
CA THR A 263 5.56 2.86 -20.11
C THR A 263 4.59 3.54 -21.06
N ASN A 264 4.04 2.82 -22.04
CA ASN A 264 3.15 3.39 -23.05
C ASN A 264 1.77 3.68 -22.44
N ILE A 265 1.29 4.91 -22.58
CA ILE A 265 -0.02 5.37 -22.10
C ILE A 265 -1.18 4.58 -22.71
N SER A 266 -1.01 4.01 -23.91
CA SER A 266 -2.03 3.16 -24.56
C SER A 266 -2.08 1.73 -24.00
N LYS A 267 -1.13 1.34 -23.15
CA LYS A 267 -1.04 0.02 -22.54
C LYS A 267 -1.10 0.14 -21.01
N PRO A 268 -1.42 -0.95 -20.30
CA PRO A 268 -1.32 -0.97 -18.84
C PRO A 268 0.12 -0.69 -18.41
N ILE A 269 0.31 0.30 -17.53
CA ILE A 269 1.62 0.70 -17.04
C ILE A 269 2.20 -0.39 -16.14
N MET A 270 3.48 -0.68 -16.32
CA MET A 270 4.26 -1.64 -15.54
C MET A 270 5.67 -1.11 -15.37
N ILE A 271 5.96 -0.60 -14.18
CA ILE A 271 7.21 0.06 -13.86
C ILE A 271 7.77 -0.57 -12.60
N PRO A 272 8.71 -1.51 -12.74
CA PRO A 272 9.39 -2.14 -11.62
C PRO A 272 10.36 -1.19 -10.91
N PHE A 273 10.82 -1.61 -9.73
CA PHE A 273 11.74 -0.83 -8.88
C PHE A 273 12.99 -0.36 -9.62
N GLY A 274 13.31 0.93 -9.46
CA GLY A 274 14.51 1.55 -10.02
C GLY A 274 14.46 1.83 -11.53
N TYR A 275 13.40 1.41 -12.25
CA TYR A 275 13.33 1.60 -13.70
C TYR A 275 13.17 3.06 -14.12
N ASP A 276 12.30 3.81 -13.43
CA ASP A 276 12.00 5.18 -13.83
C ASP A 276 13.12 6.15 -13.45
N ASN A 277 13.26 7.19 -14.26
CA ASN A 277 14.13 8.33 -14.02
C ASN A 277 13.47 9.61 -14.56
N PRO A 278 13.92 10.81 -14.16
CA PRO A 278 13.27 12.06 -14.55
C PRO A 278 13.12 12.20 -16.08
N ASN A 279 14.15 11.81 -16.83
CA ASN A 279 14.17 11.86 -18.30
C ASN A 279 13.15 10.90 -18.94
N ARG A 280 12.98 9.68 -18.41
CA ARG A 280 11.97 8.70 -18.88
C ARG A 280 10.54 9.11 -18.55
N ILE A 281 10.34 9.92 -17.52
CA ILE A 281 9.04 10.46 -17.13
C ILE A 281 8.71 11.71 -17.97
N GLY A 282 9.73 12.39 -18.53
CA GLY A 282 9.57 13.67 -19.19
C GLY A 282 9.43 14.81 -18.19
N LEU A 283 10.19 14.74 -17.08
CA LEU A 283 10.36 15.84 -16.15
C LEU A 283 11.48 16.74 -16.67
N ASN A 284 11.25 18.06 -16.66
CA ASN A 284 12.32 19.01 -16.95
C ASN A 284 13.29 19.00 -15.77
N GLU A 285 14.60 18.90 -16.02
CA GLU A 285 15.63 18.90 -14.97
C GLU A 285 15.79 20.31 -14.35
N ASN A 286 14.75 20.76 -13.63
CA ASN A 286 14.71 22.05 -12.95
C ASN A 286 15.04 21.86 -11.46
N ASN A 287 16.33 21.67 -11.15
CA ASN A 287 16.91 21.87 -9.81
C ASN A 287 16.14 21.29 -8.60
N GLY A 288 15.47 20.13 -8.73
CA GLY A 288 14.80 19.47 -7.60
C GLY A 288 13.35 19.90 -7.32
N LYS A 289 12.73 20.73 -8.18
CA LYS A 289 11.30 21.13 -8.06
C LYS A 289 10.36 20.32 -8.96
N GLU A 290 10.84 19.22 -9.54
CA GLU A 290 10.13 18.50 -10.59
C GLU A 290 8.81 17.86 -10.09
N LEU A 291 8.79 17.43 -8.82
CA LEU A 291 7.60 16.91 -8.16
C LEU A 291 6.56 18.01 -7.95
N ASP A 292 6.98 19.16 -7.42
CA ASP A 292 6.07 20.27 -7.11
C ASP A 292 5.41 20.83 -8.36
N GLU A 293 6.15 20.93 -9.48
CA GLU A 293 5.59 21.35 -10.76
C GLU A 293 4.56 20.34 -11.30
N THR A 294 4.90 19.05 -11.28
CA THR A 294 4.01 17.98 -11.75
C THR A 294 2.75 17.90 -10.87
N LYS A 295 2.92 18.06 -9.57
CA LYS A 295 1.84 18.15 -8.59
C LYS A 295 0.94 19.35 -8.90
N GLN A 296 1.50 20.56 -9.04
CA GLN A 296 0.72 21.75 -9.37
C GLN A 296 -0.06 21.60 -10.69
N GLN A 297 0.54 20.98 -11.71
CA GLN A 297 -0.15 20.67 -12.97
C GLN A 297 -1.33 19.72 -12.73
N PHE A 298 -1.13 18.67 -11.92
CA PHE A 298 -2.18 17.72 -11.57
C PHE A 298 -3.33 18.39 -10.81
N HIS A 299 -3.06 19.18 -9.77
CA HIS A 299 -4.08 19.89 -9.01
C HIS A 299 -4.85 20.94 -9.83
N ARG A 300 -4.20 21.57 -10.81
CA ARG A 300 -4.88 22.52 -11.72
C ARG A 300 -5.89 21.82 -12.62
N MET A 301 -5.59 20.61 -13.07
CA MET A 301 -6.49 19.82 -13.90
C MET A 301 -7.56 19.10 -13.07
N PHE A 302 -7.20 18.62 -11.89
CA PHE A 302 -8.06 17.87 -10.98
C PHE A 302 -8.05 18.52 -9.60
N PRO A 303 -8.95 19.48 -9.33
CA PRO A 303 -9.13 20.06 -8.00
C PRO A 303 -9.38 18.95 -6.99
N GLN A 304 -8.51 18.86 -5.97
CA GLN A 304 -8.56 17.74 -5.04
C GLN A 304 -9.68 17.91 -4.02
N ILE A 305 -10.42 16.83 -3.79
CA ILE A 305 -11.45 16.72 -2.77
C ILE A 305 -10.85 15.90 -1.64
N ASP A 306 -10.81 16.49 -0.44
CA ASP A 306 -10.37 15.79 0.76
C ASP A 306 -11.44 14.78 1.22
N PRO A 307 -11.19 13.46 1.10
CA PRO A 307 -12.16 12.45 1.50
C PRO A 307 -12.38 12.45 3.02
N GLU A 308 -11.38 12.85 3.81
CA GLU A 308 -11.48 12.92 5.26
C GLU A 308 -12.46 14.02 5.68
N ARG A 309 -12.39 15.19 5.03
CA ARG A 309 -13.35 16.28 5.25
C ARG A 309 -14.76 15.88 4.85
N LEU A 310 -14.92 15.13 3.76
CA LEU A 310 -16.22 14.60 3.33
C LEU A 310 -16.79 13.64 4.37
N TYR A 311 -16.00 12.69 4.87
CA TYR A 311 -16.44 11.76 5.91
C TYR A 311 -16.74 12.45 7.25
N ARG A 312 -15.89 13.38 7.68
CA ARG A 312 -16.17 14.18 8.89
C ARG A 312 -17.43 15.02 8.72
N SER A 313 -17.74 15.48 7.51
CA SER A 313 -19.00 16.17 7.24
C SER A 313 -20.22 15.24 7.32
N THR A 314 -20.09 13.96 6.98
CA THR A 314 -21.17 12.98 7.20
C THR A 314 -21.36 12.62 8.67
N LEU A 315 -20.32 12.73 9.51
CA LEU A 315 -20.44 12.58 10.97
C LEU A 315 -21.24 13.73 11.64
N HIS A 316 -21.44 14.86 10.96
CA HIS A 316 -22.27 15.95 11.50
C HIS A 316 -23.78 15.62 11.50
N ASN A 317 -24.21 14.62 10.72
CA ASN A 317 -25.52 14.00 10.87
C ASN A 317 -25.41 12.87 11.89
N ASP A 318 -25.21 13.26 13.14
CA ASP A 318 -25.16 12.32 14.25
C ASP A 318 -26.52 11.63 14.37
N PRO A 319 -26.60 10.29 14.17
CA PRO A 319 -27.86 9.56 14.26
C PRO A 319 -28.54 9.73 15.62
N ARG A 320 -27.78 10.10 16.66
CA ARG A 320 -28.29 10.42 18.01
C ARG A 320 -29.25 11.61 18.02
N PHE A 321 -29.13 12.55 17.09
CA PHE A 321 -30.02 13.71 16.98
C PHE A 321 -31.07 13.55 15.87
N ASP A 322 -31.06 12.43 15.15
CA ASP A 322 -32.09 12.10 14.17
C ASP A 322 -33.23 11.33 14.85
N SER A 323 -34.41 11.94 14.88
CA SER A 323 -35.61 11.34 15.48
C SER A 323 -36.00 9.99 14.87
N ASN A 324 -35.52 9.67 13.66
CA ASN A 324 -35.79 8.39 12.99
C ASN A 324 -34.90 7.24 13.49
N PHE A 325 -33.81 7.54 14.20
CA PHE A 325 -32.83 6.56 14.70
C PHE A 325 -32.69 6.58 16.23
N ALA A 326 -33.63 7.22 16.93
CA ALA A 326 -33.63 7.29 18.39
C ALA A 326 -33.94 5.91 19.01
N GLU A 327 -32.95 5.32 19.68
CA GLU A 327 -33.08 4.04 20.40
C GLU A 327 -32.86 4.23 21.90
N ALA A 328 -33.96 4.29 22.65
CA ALA A 328 -33.96 4.63 24.08
C ALA A 328 -33.09 3.73 24.97
N GLU A 329 -32.77 2.50 24.55
CA GLU A 329 -31.87 1.61 25.29
C GLU A 329 -30.39 1.93 25.03
N LEU A 330 -30.02 2.26 23.78
CA LEU A 330 -28.66 2.65 23.44
C LEU A 330 -28.30 4.01 24.06
N ASP A 331 -29.26 4.94 24.10
CA ASP A 331 -29.07 6.26 24.69
C ASP A 331 -28.77 6.19 26.19
N LYS A 332 -29.46 5.30 26.93
CA LYS A 332 -29.19 5.06 28.36
C LYS A 332 -27.81 4.47 28.61
N ILE A 333 -27.38 3.53 27.77
CA ILE A 333 -26.03 2.92 27.88
C ILE A 333 -24.95 3.98 27.62
N LEU A 334 -25.19 4.87 26.65
CA LEU A 334 -24.28 5.95 26.32
C LEU A 334 -24.19 6.99 27.44
N GLU A 335 -25.33 7.37 28.03
CA GLU A 335 -25.42 8.26 29.19
C GLU A 335 -24.62 7.69 30.37
N PHE A 336 -24.77 6.40 30.64
CA PHE A 336 -24.00 5.69 31.67
C PHE A 336 -22.49 5.72 31.39
N LYS A 337 -22.09 5.54 30.13
CA LYS A 337 -20.68 5.63 29.71
C LYS A 337 -20.11 7.04 29.91
N TYR A 338 -20.87 8.08 29.59
CA TYR A 338 -20.44 9.46 29.80
C TYR A 338 -20.36 9.82 31.28
N MET A 339 -21.29 9.32 32.10
CA MET A 339 -21.20 9.46 33.56
C MET A 339 -19.88 8.86 34.07
N LEU A 340 -19.53 7.65 33.63
CA LEU A 340 -18.29 6.98 34.04
C LEU A 340 -17.02 7.75 33.61
N MET A 341 -16.99 8.24 32.36
CA MET A 341 -15.83 8.99 31.84
C MET A 341 -15.67 10.38 32.45
N ASN A 342 -16.75 11.03 32.89
CA ASN A 342 -16.69 12.34 33.57
C ASN A 342 -16.44 12.22 35.08
N SER A 343 -16.46 11.00 35.63
CA SER A 343 -16.12 10.69 37.03
C SER A 343 -14.69 10.15 37.22
N SER A 344 -13.87 10.21 36.17
CA SER A 344 -12.41 9.96 36.19
C SER A 344 -11.66 11.26 35.96
#